data_AF-A0A7X2PE69-F1
#
_entry.id   AF-A0A7X2PE69-F1
#
_cell.length_a   1.000
_cell.length_b   1.000
_cell.length_c   1.000
_cell.angle_alpha   90.00
_cell.angle_beta   90.00
_cell.angle_gamma   90.00
#
_symmetry.space_group_name_H-M   'P 1'
#
loop_
_entity.id
_entity.type
_entity.pdbx_description
1 polymer ?
#
loop_
_entity_poly.entity_id
_entity_poly.type
_entity_poly.pdbx_seq_one_letter_code
_entity_poly.pdbx_strand_id
1 'polypeptide(L)' 'ASPAITPQLIVNQMKGYTSHVLRERHDWLRSRLPTLWTRSYYIGSAGVVSQETIMKYIENQKNV' A
#
# COMPACT_ATOMS: atom_id res chain seq x y z
N ALA A 1 -4.05 -7.51 0.12
CA ALA A 1 -3.08 -7.44 1.24
C ALA A 1 -3.74 -8.04 2.47
N SER A 2 -3.00 -8.80 3.30
CA SER A 2 -3.56 -9.25 4.58
C SER A 2 -3.97 -8.03 5.41
N PRO A 3 -5.13 -8.03 6.10
CA PRO A 3 -5.51 -6.96 7.01
C PRO A 3 -4.48 -6.70 8.12
N ALA A 4 -3.63 -7.70 8.41
CA ALA A 4 -2.52 -7.57 9.35
C ALA A 4 -1.43 -6.59 8.86
N ILE A 5 -1.37 -6.30 7.56
CA ILE A 5 -0.39 -5.39 6.98
C ILE A 5 -1.02 -4.02 6.86
N THR A 6 -0.50 -3.06 7.62
CA THR A 6 -0.96 -1.68 7.54
C THR A 6 -0.62 -1.10 6.16
N PRO A 7 -1.54 -0.35 5.52
CA PRO A 7 -1.24 0.22 4.21
C PRO A 7 -0.03 1.17 4.21
N GLN A 8 0.20 1.86 5.33
CA GLN A 8 1.38 2.68 5.55
C GLN A 8 2.69 1.88 5.39
N LEU A 9 2.75 0.65 5.90
CA LEU A 9 3.94 -0.19 5.77
C LEU A 9 4.23 -0.54 4.31
N ILE A 10 3.19 -0.88 3.55
CA ILE A 10 3.30 -1.18 2.12
C ILE A 10 3.82 0.03 1.36
N VAL A 11 3.18 1.19 1.57
CA VAL A 11 3.56 2.44 0.90
C VAL A 11 4.99 2.85 1.26
N ASN A 12 5.40 2.69 2.52
CA ASN A 12 6.76 2.99 2.96
C ASN A 12 7.80 2.10 2.24
N GLN A 13 7.56 0.79 2.17
CA GLN A 13 8.49 -0.11 1.47
C GLN A 13 8.55 0.17 -0.02
N MET A 14 7.40 0.41 -0.66
CA MET A 14 7.37 0.75 -2.08
C MET A 14 8.12 2.05 -2.38
N LYS A 15 7.85 3.11 -1.62
CA LYS A 15 8.50 4.42 -1.81
C LYS A 15 9.99 4.35 -1.48
N GLY A 16 10.38 3.65 -0.42
CA GLY A 16 11.77 3.47 -0.03
C GLY A 16 12.58 2.71 -1.08
N TYR A 17 12.10 1.53 -1.48
CA TYR A 17 12.76 0.69 -2.47
C TYR A 17 12.90 1.40 -3.82
N THR A 18 11.81 1.98 -4.34
CA THR A 18 11.86 2.69 -5.63
C THR A 18 12.74 3.94 -5.58
N SER A 19 12.73 4.69 -4.47
CA SER A 19 13.63 5.83 -4.28
C SER A 19 15.09 5.40 -4.36
N HIS A 20 15.46 4.29 -3.72
CA HIS A 20 16.83 3.78 -3.76
C HIS A 20 17.24 3.37 -5.17
N VAL A 21 16.50 2.43 -5.78
CA VAL A 21 16.84 1.86 -7.10
C VAL A 21 16.88 2.92 -8.19
N LEU A 22 15.93 3.87 -8.21
CA LEU A 22 15.88 4.91 -9.24
C LEU A 22 17.01 5.93 -9.09
N ARG A 23 17.38 6.30 -7.85
CA ARG A 23 18.48 7.24 -7.59
C ARG A 23 19.86 6.60 -7.75
N GLU A 24 19.96 5.28 -7.83
CA GLU A 24 21.18 4.57 -8.25
C GLU A 24 21.31 4.50 -9.77
N ARG A 25 20.19 4.29 -10.48
CA ARG A 25 20.19 4.18 -11.95
C ARG A 25 20.27 5.52 -12.67
N HIS A 26 19.86 6.61 -12.02
CA HIS A 26 19.75 7.93 -12.63
C HIS A 26 20.36 9.01 -11.73
N ASP A 27 21.64 9.33 -11.96
CA ASP A 27 22.39 10.29 -11.14
C ASP A 27 21.75 11.69 -11.10
N TRP A 28 21.06 12.09 -12.15
CA TRP A 28 20.36 13.37 -12.20
C TRP A 28 19.20 13.48 -11.19
N LEU A 29 18.61 12.35 -10.75
CA LEU A 29 17.62 12.35 -9.67
C LEU A 29 18.27 12.63 -8.31
N ARG A 30 19.53 12.22 -8.12
CA ARG A 30 20.27 12.48 -6.89
C ARG A 30 20.73 13.92 -6.81
N SER A 31 21.15 14.51 -7.93
CA SER A 31 21.65 15.89 -7.97
C SER A 31 20.56 16.95 -7.89
N ARG A 32 19.35 16.67 -8.38
CA ARG A 32 18.26 17.66 -8.45
C ARG A 32 17.21 17.56 -7.35
N LEU A 33 17.07 16.40 -6.71
CA LEU A 33 16.01 16.15 -5.73
C LEU A 33 16.60 15.72 -4.38
N PRO A 34 16.23 16.37 -3.26
CA PRO A 34 16.64 15.93 -1.93
C PRO A 34 16.02 14.57 -1.57
N THR A 35 14.76 14.32 -1.95
CA THR A 35 14.10 13.01 -1.84
C THR A 35 13.27 12.74 -3.09
N LEU A 36 13.11 11.47 -3.49
CA LEU A 36 12.31 11.13 -4.69
C LEU A 36 10.81 11.24 -4.44
N TRP A 37 10.38 10.83 -3.24
CA TRP A 37 8.99 10.90 -2.83
C TRP A 37 8.82 11.85 -1.64
N THR A 38 7.68 12.52 -1.57
CA THR A 38 7.27 13.29 -0.38
C THR A 38 6.86 12.34 0.74
N ARG A 39 6.68 12.81 1.97
CA ARG A 39 6.19 11.96 3.08
C ARG A 39 4.72 11.55 2.89
N SER A 40 3.92 12.40 2.24
CA SER A 40 2.48 12.20 2.06
C SER A 40 2.16 11.06 1.10
N TYR A 41 0.99 10.47 1.28
CA TYR A 41 0.38 9.50 0.37
C TYR A 41 -1.15 9.59 0.50
N TYR A 42 -1.87 9.28 -0.57
CA TYR A 42 -3.32 9.14 -0.55
C TYR A 42 -3.67 7.66 -0.58
N ILE A 43 -4.69 7.27 0.19
CA ILE A 43 -5.26 5.93 0.16
C ILE A 43 -6.77 6.00 0.30
N GLY A 44 -7.47 5.19 -0.49
CA GLY A 44 -8.90 4.97 -0.41
C GLY A 44 -9.21 3.51 -0.68
N SER A 45 -10.23 2.98 -0.01
CA SER A 45 -10.81 1.69 -0.38
C SER A 45 -11.62 1.85 -1.67
N ALA A 46 -11.51 0.86 -2.55
CA ALA A 46 -12.38 0.73 -3.71
C ALA A 46 -13.09 -0.62 -3.62
N GLY A 47 -14.41 -0.63 -3.43
CA GLY A 47 -15.20 -1.86 -3.41
C GLY A 47 -16.63 -1.68 -2.91
N VAL A 48 -17.56 -2.45 -3.49
CA VAL A 48 -18.91 -2.66 -2.98
C VAL A 48 -18.90 -4.03 -2.31
N VAL A 49 -19.14 -4.10 -1.00
CA VAL A 49 -19.33 -5.39 -0.31
C VAL A 49 -20.79 -5.79 -0.52
N SER A 50 -21.04 -6.90 -1.21
CA SER A 50 -22.42 -7.37 -1.42
C SER A 50 -23.00 -7.97 -0.14
N GLN A 51 -24.32 -7.85 0.05
CA GLN A 51 -25.03 -8.48 1.17
C GLN A 51 -24.75 -9.99 1.24
N GLU A 52 -24.67 -10.65 0.08
CA GLU A 52 -24.32 -12.07 -0.04
C GLU A 52 -22.94 -12.39 0.55
N THR A 53 -21.95 -11.50 0.34
CA THR A 53 -20.60 -11.66 0.90
C THR A 53 -20.61 -11.55 2.42
N ILE A 54 -21.43 -10.65 2.98
CA ILE A 54 -21.60 -10.48 4.44
C ILE A 54 -22.31 -11.70 5.04
N MET A 55 -23.38 -12.18 4.40
CA MET A 55 -24.12 -13.36 4.86
C MET A 55 -23.23 -14.61 4.90
N LYS A 56 -22.50 -14.88 3.81
CA LYS A 56 -21.53 -16.00 3.74
C LYS A 56 -20.45 -15.89 4.81
N TYR A 57 -19.96 -14.68 5.09
CA TYR A 57 -19.01 -14.45 6.19
C TYR A 57 -19.61 -14.81 7.55
N ILE A 58 -20.83 -14.34 7.86
CA ILE A 58 -21.52 -14.61 9.14
C ILE A 58 -21.79 -16.10 9.33
N GLU A 59 -22.28 -16.79 8.30
CA GLU A 59 -22.58 -18.22 8.35
C GLU A 59 -21.32 -19.06 8.62
N ASN A 60 -20.21 -18.73 7.95
CA ASN A 60 -18.94 -19.42 8.14
C ASN A 60 -18.33 -19.22 9.54
N GLN A 61 -18.66 -18.12 10.24
CA GLN A 61 -18.18 -17.87 11.61
C GLN A 61 -18.98 -18.64 12.69
N LYS A 62 -20.17 -19.15 12.37
CA LYS A 62 -20.98 -19.93 13.32
C LYS A 62 -20.57 -21.41 13.40
N ASN A 63 -19.75 -21.89 12.46
CA ASN A 63 -19.26 -23.27 12.39
C ASN A 63 -17.78 -23.39 12.84
N VAL A 64 -17.27 -22.38 13.57
CA VAL A 64 -15.95 -22.35 14.20
C VAL A 64 -16.11 -22.53 15.70
#